data_AF-A0A2K2CKU9-F1
#
_entry.id   AF-A0A2K2CKU9-F1
#
_cell.length_a   1.000
_cell.length_b   1.000
_cell.length_c   1.000
_cell.angle_alpha   90.00
_cell.angle_beta   90.00
_cell.angle_gamma   90.00
#
_symmetry.space_group_name_H-M   'P 1'
#
loop_
_entity.id
_entity.type
_entity.pdbx_description
1 polymer ?
#
loop_
_entity_poly.entity_id
_entity_poly.type
_entity_poly.pdbx_seq_one_letter_code
_entity_poly.pdbx_strand_id
1 'polypeptide(L)'
;MGERMSSEEEPMASSPTSFRATNKKKEKKKCELIGYEALPEWLKDNEFIHGYYRCEWPMKETILSVFSVHNETLNVWHLMGFLLFLCLTVLTAAVIPRDGSGSSDRFDDASSVRSYWGDLMAVANVTGALRHEAACSLLLTPAAAELCGDEEKIPTSCPTNASSSLPHSQAMIQEASGGPQRAAAADVVFITADPNPITRWPLFAYLGGAMACLLTSSVCHLFLCHSERAAYLTLRLDYAGIAALIVTSFYPVVYYSFLCHPALRTLYIISITLLGAAAAAASLAPAFQAPALRPLRAALFASMGASGLVPVAHKLVLYGRRREEAVVTAGYEALMGALYGLGAVVYAARVPERWFPGRFDLVGHSHQLFHLFVVAGAYAHYRGGVEYLRWRDADKC
;
A
#
# COMPACT_ATOMS: atom_id res chain seq x y z
N MET A 1 64.77 41.32 64.29
CA MET A 1 64.14 41.17 65.62
C MET A 1 62.64 41.34 65.38
N GLY A 2 61.78 40.32 65.37
CA GLY A 2 61.67 39.16 66.28
C GLY A 2 60.54 39.49 67.28
N GLU A 3 59.56 38.62 67.61
CA GLU A 3 59.35 37.18 67.34
C GLU A 3 57.90 36.78 67.76
N ARG A 4 57.36 35.63 67.29
CA ARG A 4 56.24 34.81 67.85
C ARG A 4 54.79 35.35 67.87
N MET A 5 53.73 34.55 68.08
CA MET A 5 53.37 33.12 67.77
C MET A 5 51.89 32.88 68.21
N SER A 6 51.30 31.72 67.87
CA SER A 6 50.00 31.13 68.30
C SER A 6 48.72 31.91 67.94
N SER A 7 47.69 31.38 67.26
CA SER A 7 47.00 30.07 67.26
C SER A 7 46.00 29.87 68.42
N GLU A 8 44.71 30.01 68.12
CA GLU A 8 43.60 29.41 68.86
C GLU A 8 42.34 29.35 67.95
N GLU A 9 41.47 28.37 68.19
CA GLU A 9 40.31 28.03 67.36
C GLU A 9 39.04 28.77 67.79
N GLU A 10 38.09 29.02 66.87
CA GLU A 10 36.68 29.29 67.23
C GLU A 10 35.73 28.25 66.62
N PRO A 11 34.64 27.88 67.33
CA PRO A 11 33.80 26.73 66.97
C PRO A 11 32.69 27.06 65.97
N MET A 12 32.23 26.04 65.23
CA MET A 12 31.05 26.14 64.37
C MET A 12 29.77 26.46 65.16
N ALA A 13 29.11 27.56 64.80
CA ALA A 13 27.69 27.79 65.06
C ALA A 13 26.90 27.63 63.75
N SER A 14 25.84 26.82 63.79
CA SER A 14 25.04 26.47 62.62
C SER A 14 24.06 27.58 62.22
N SER A 15 23.74 27.66 60.93
CA SER A 15 22.61 28.46 60.41
C SER A 15 21.95 27.72 59.25
N PRO A 16 20.62 27.57 59.23
CA PRO A 16 19.95 26.70 58.27
C PRO A 16 19.88 27.36 56.88
N THR A 17 20.40 26.65 55.88
CA THR A 17 20.27 27.05 54.47
C THR A 17 18.82 26.93 54.03
N SER A 18 18.17 28.08 53.83
CA SER A 18 16.87 28.18 53.17
C SER A 18 17.00 27.70 51.71
N PHE A 19 16.64 26.45 51.46
CA PHE A 19 16.50 25.91 50.10
C PHE A 19 15.31 26.58 49.40
N ARG A 20 15.58 27.73 48.77
CA ARG A 20 14.62 28.42 47.91
C ARG A 20 14.39 27.58 46.65
N ALA A 21 13.47 26.62 46.74
CA ALA A 21 13.00 25.84 45.61
C ALA A 21 12.49 26.80 44.51
N THR A 22 13.27 26.96 43.45
CA THR A 22 12.88 27.76 42.29
C THR A 22 11.82 26.99 41.52
N ASN A 23 10.57 27.25 41.86
CA ASN A 23 9.40 26.63 41.24
C ASN A 23 9.25 27.17 39.80
N LYS A 24 10.07 26.62 38.88
CA LYS A 24 9.97 26.85 37.44
C LYS A 24 8.64 26.31 36.96
N LYS A 25 7.60 27.15 36.98
CA LYS A 25 6.40 26.95 36.15
C LYS A 25 6.89 26.65 34.74
N LYS A 26 6.62 25.44 34.24
CA LYS A 26 6.69 25.16 32.81
C LYS A 26 5.66 26.07 32.14
N GLU A 27 6.11 27.16 31.53
CA GLU A 27 5.28 27.88 30.57
C GLU A 27 4.83 26.87 29.51
N LYS A 28 3.51 26.80 29.28
CA LYS A 28 2.98 26.02 28.18
C LYS A 28 3.40 26.73 26.90
N LYS A 29 4.40 26.18 26.20
CA LYS A 29 4.84 26.65 24.88
C LYS A 29 3.58 26.76 23.99
N LYS A 30 3.25 27.97 23.56
CA LYS A 30 2.00 28.24 22.83
C LYS A 30 2.12 27.56 21.46
N CYS A 31 1.26 26.58 21.19
CA CYS A 31 1.28 25.80 19.95
C CYS A 31 0.57 26.59 18.85
N GLU A 32 1.23 27.66 18.40
CA GLU A 32 0.77 28.48 17.28
C GLU A 32 1.35 27.93 15.96
N LEU A 33 0.65 28.24 14.87
CA LEU A 33 1.17 28.04 13.52
C LEU A 33 2.01 29.25 13.11
N ILE A 34 3.14 29.00 12.46
CA ILE A 34 4.09 30.06 12.09
C ILE A 34 4.30 30.15 10.57
N GLY A 35 4.88 31.27 10.14
CA GLY A 35 5.31 31.51 8.76
C GLY A 35 6.67 30.88 8.45
N TYR A 36 6.93 30.63 7.17
CA TYR A 36 8.16 30.00 6.66
C TYR A 36 9.45 30.67 7.17
N GLU A 37 9.49 32.01 7.16
CA GLU A 37 10.65 32.78 7.62
C GLU A 37 11.02 32.55 9.09
N ALA A 38 10.04 32.18 9.93
CA ALA A 38 10.23 31.93 11.36
C ALA A 38 10.62 30.47 11.67
N LEU A 39 10.72 29.59 10.67
CA LEU A 39 11.15 28.21 10.85
C LEU A 39 12.65 28.11 11.13
N PRO A 40 13.10 27.10 11.89
CA PRO A 40 14.51 26.72 11.91
C PRO A 40 14.92 26.10 10.57
N GLU A 41 16.19 26.26 10.19
CA GLU A 41 16.72 25.81 8.89
C GLU A 41 16.53 24.32 8.59
N TRP A 42 16.45 23.45 9.61
CA TRP A 42 16.19 22.01 9.43
C TRP A 42 14.75 21.68 9.01
N LEU A 43 13.82 22.64 9.13
CA LEU A 43 12.39 22.51 8.81
C LEU A 43 11.98 23.35 7.57
N LYS A 44 12.88 24.19 7.05
CA LYS A 44 12.67 24.95 5.81
C LYS A 44 12.86 24.05 4.58
N ASP A 45 11.76 23.54 4.05
CA ASP A 45 11.74 22.59 2.94
C ASP A 45 11.37 23.23 1.59
N ASN A 46 10.33 24.07 1.56
CA ASN A 46 9.70 24.58 0.35
C ASN A 46 9.33 26.06 0.49
N GLU A 47 10.16 26.95 -0.08
CA GLU A 47 10.00 28.41 -0.03
C GLU A 47 8.71 28.97 -0.65
N PHE A 48 7.92 28.17 -1.37
CA PHE A 48 6.65 28.58 -1.96
C PHE A 48 5.44 28.40 -1.04
N ILE A 49 5.60 27.70 0.08
CA ILE A 49 4.59 27.55 1.14
C ILE A 49 4.90 28.58 2.21
N HIS A 50 4.02 29.57 2.40
CA HIS A 50 4.34 30.74 3.22
C HIS A 50 3.99 30.59 4.71
N GLY A 51 2.99 29.77 5.06
CA GLY A 51 2.47 29.68 6.42
C GLY A 51 1.90 28.32 6.83
N TYR A 52 1.15 28.34 7.93
CA TYR A 52 0.48 27.18 8.54
C TYR A 52 1.42 26.06 9.03
N TYR A 53 2.70 26.37 9.30
CA TYR A 53 3.67 25.40 9.81
C TYR A 53 3.51 25.18 11.32
N ARG A 54 3.59 23.90 11.74
CA ARG A 54 3.82 23.51 13.14
C ARG A 54 5.33 23.53 13.43
N CYS A 55 5.77 24.06 14.57
CA CYS A 55 7.20 24.14 14.90
C CYS A 55 7.47 23.89 16.39
N GLU A 56 8.28 22.89 16.70
CA GLU A 56 8.67 22.44 18.05
C GLU A 56 7.48 22.23 19.01
N TRP A 57 6.37 21.71 18.49
CA TRP A 57 5.18 21.37 19.28
C TRP A 57 5.48 20.17 20.20
N PRO A 58 5.00 20.15 21.47
CA PRO A 58 5.23 19.02 22.36
C PRO A 58 4.49 17.76 21.88
N MET A 59 4.97 16.58 22.30
CA MET A 59 4.58 15.29 21.72
C MET A 59 3.06 15.03 21.71
N LYS A 60 2.35 15.45 22.76
CA LYS A 60 0.90 15.24 22.87
C LYS A 60 0.15 16.09 21.84
N GLU A 61 0.52 17.35 21.72
CA GLU A 61 -0.03 18.32 20.79
C GLU A 61 0.30 17.93 19.34
N THR A 62 1.51 17.41 19.09
CA THR A 62 1.89 16.81 17.80
C THR A 62 1.00 15.63 17.41
N ILE A 63 0.72 14.69 18.33
CA ILE A 63 -0.19 13.56 18.06
C ILE A 63 -1.63 14.05 17.82
N LEU A 64 -2.11 14.96 18.65
CA LEU A 64 -3.47 15.52 18.51
C LEU A 64 -3.64 16.39 17.26
N SER A 65 -2.56 16.88 16.65
CA SER A 65 -2.64 17.73 15.46
C SER A 65 -3.13 16.98 14.21
N VAL A 66 -3.25 15.65 14.22
CA VAL A 66 -3.96 14.89 13.17
C VAL A 66 -5.40 15.38 12.94
N PHE A 67 -6.03 15.95 13.98
CA PHE A 67 -7.36 16.57 13.94
C PHE A 67 -7.32 18.10 13.76
N SER A 68 -6.16 18.67 13.44
CA SER A 68 -5.94 20.11 13.23
C SER A 68 -5.61 20.44 11.77
N VAL A 69 -5.91 21.67 11.36
CA VAL A 69 -5.57 22.19 10.02
C VAL A 69 -4.22 22.91 10.07
N HIS A 70 -3.29 22.44 9.25
CA HIS A 70 -1.93 22.95 9.07
C HIS A 70 -1.39 22.49 7.69
N ASN A 71 -0.25 23.01 7.25
CA ASN A 71 0.32 22.70 5.93
C ASN A 71 0.52 21.19 5.67
N GLU A 72 0.89 20.45 6.72
CA GLU A 72 1.08 19.00 6.68
C GLU A 72 -0.22 18.16 6.76
N THR A 73 -1.42 18.75 6.89
CA THR A 73 -2.63 17.98 7.25
C THR A 73 -2.90 16.87 6.24
N LEU A 74 -2.96 17.15 4.94
CA LEU A 74 -3.22 16.11 3.94
C LEU A 74 -2.06 15.12 3.77
N ASN A 75 -0.83 15.51 4.09
CA ASN A 75 0.32 14.59 4.13
C ASN A 75 0.23 13.60 5.31
N VAL A 76 -0.27 14.04 6.47
CA VAL A 76 -0.59 13.14 7.60
C VAL A 76 -1.76 12.22 7.24
N TRP A 77 -2.78 12.74 6.55
CA TRP A 77 -3.94 11.97 6.07
C TRP A 77 -3.63 11.04 4.88
N HIS A 78 -2.36 10.93 4.47
CA HIS A 78 -1.85 9.77 3.72
C HIS A 78 -2.15 8.43 4.44
N LEU A 79 -2.43 8.49 5.75
CA LEU A 79 -3.00 7.41 6.56
C LEU A 79 -4.29 6.81 5.97
N MET A 80 -5.08 7.59 5.22
CA MET A 80 -6.25 7.07 4.49
C MET A 80 -5.85 6.05 3.41
N GLY A 81 -4.68 6.25 2.78
CA GLY A 81 -4.07 5.25 1.89
C GLY A 81 -3.70 3.98 2.65
N PHE A 82 -3.10 4.08 3.84
CA PHE A 82 -2.82 2.92 4.70
C PHE A 82 -4.12 2.16 5.04
N LEU A 83 -5.19 2.86 5.42
CA LEU A 83 -6.50 2.26 5.73
C LEU A 83 -7.12 1.57 4.51
N LEU A 84 -7.03 2.18 3.32
CA LEU A 84 -7.42 1.55 2.05
C LEU A 84 -6.64 0.24 1.82
N PHE A 85 -5.31 0.27 1.94
CA PHE A 85 -4.49 -0.93 1.74
C PHE A 85 -4.69 -2.01 2.80
N LEU A 86 -4.98 -1.62 4.05
CA LEU A 86 -5.40 -2.55 5.11
C LEU A 86 -6.74 -3.20 4.77
N CYS A 87 -7.72 -2.42 4.33
CA CYS A 87 -9.03 -2.92 3.89
C CYS A 87 -8.87 -3.89 2.71
N LEU A 88 -8.13 -3.51 1.66
CA LEU A 88 -7.82 -4.39 0.53
C LEU A 88 -7.10 -5.66 0.98
N THR A 89 -6.19 -5.58 1.97
CA THR A 89 -5.51 -6.76 2.53
C THR A 89 -6.46 -7.70 3.24
N VAL A 90 -7.36 -7.18 4.07
CA VAL A 90 -8.38 -7.98 4.78
C VAL A 90 -9.36 -8.61 3.80
N LEU A 91 -9.87 -7.84 2.83
CA LEU A 91 -10.78 -8.36 1.80
C LEU A 91 -10.10 -9.40 0.91
N THR A 92 -8.85 -9.18 0.49
CA THR A 92 -8.06 -10.20 -0.23
C THR A 92 -7.88 -11.46 0.64
N ALA A 93 -7.58 -11.33 1.93
CA ALA A 93 -7.42 -12.47 2.83
C ALA A 93 -8.73 -13.21 3.15
N ALA A 94 -9.88 -12.53 3.08
CA ALA A 94 -11.19 -13.14 3.30
C ALA A 94 -11.75 -13.80 2.04
N VAL A 95 -11.49 -13.21 0.87
CA VAL A 95 -11.98 -13.70 -0.43
C VAL A 95 -11.08 -14.82 -0.96
N ILE A 96 -9.74 -14.70 -0.85
CA ILE A 96 -8.79 -15.70 -1.36
C ILE A 96 -8.51 -16.80 -0.32
N PRO A 97 -8.87 -18.08 -0.56
CA PRO A 97 -8.54 -19.17 0.34
C PRO A 97 -7.03 -19.32 0.54
N ARG A 98 -6.61 -19.38 1.80
CA ARG A 98 -5.28 -19.86 2.18
C ARG A 98 -5.29 -21.38 2.19
N ASP A 99 -4.73 -21.93 1.12
CA ASP A 99 -4.31 -23.32 0.99
C ASP A 99 -5.48 -24.33 0.89
N GLY A 100 -5.23 -25.52 0.31
CA GLY A 100 -6.22 -26.58 0.09
C GLY A 100 -6.68 -27.32 1.36
N SER A 101 -6.81 -26.60 2.48
CA SER A 101 -7.21 -27.13 3.79
C SER A 101 -8.72 -26.96 4.09
N GLY A 102 -9.43 -26.18 3.27
CA GLY A 102 -10.89 -26.23 3.20
C GLY A 102 -11.33 -27.50 2.49
N SER A 103 -12.32 -28.21 3.06
CA SER A 103 -12.90 -29.44 2.53
C SER A 103 -13.10 -29.44 1.01
N SER A 104 -12.78 -30.57 0.37
CA SER A 104 -12.89 -30.84 -1.08
C SER A 104 -14.13 -30.26 -1.75
N ASP A 105 -15.25 -30.29 -1.05
CA ASP A 105 -16.61 -30.02 -1.54
C ASP A 105 -16.87 -28.56 -1.98
N ARG A 106 -15.88 -27.64 -1.92
CA ARG A 106 -16.06 -26.22 -2.29
C ARG A 106 -15.34 -25.78 -3.58
N PHE A 107 -14.53 -26.64 -4.20
CA PHE A 107 -13.75 -26.31 -5.40
C PHE A 107 -14.22 -26.98 -6.70
N ASP A 108 -15.15 -27.93 -6.64
CA ASP A 108 -15.61 -28.69 -7.82
C ASP A 108 -16.59 -27.92 -8.73
N ASP A 109 -17.07 -26.75 -8.33
CA ASP A 109 -17.98 -25.93 -9.14
C ASP A 109 -17.28 -24.69 -9.75
N ALA A 110 -17.22 -24.65 -11.08
CA ALA A 110 -16.74 -23.50 -11.85
C ALA A 110 -17.58 -22.22 -11.62
N SER A 111 -18.80 -22.33 -11.08
CA SER A 111 -19.61 -21.19 -10.62
C SER A 111 -18.99 -20.49 -9.39
N SER A 112 -18.46 -21.27 -8.44
CA SER A 112 -17.82 -20.80 -7.20
C SER A 112 -16.60 -19.94 -7.51
N VAL A 113 -15.71 -20.45 -8.37
CA VAL A 113 -14.50 -19.72 -8.82
C VAL A 113 -14.87 -18.46 -9.59
N ARG A 114 -15.95 -18.49 -10.39
CA ARG A 114 -16.42 -17.30 -11.14
C ARG A 114 -17.02 -16.24 -10.22
N SER A 115 -17.77 -16.63 -9.18
CA SER A 115 -18.29 -15.72 -8.15
C SER A 115 -17.14 -15.04 -7.41
N TYR A 116 -16.18 -15.83 -6.93
CA TYR A 116 -14.99 -15.36 -6.22
C TYR A 116 -14.19 -14.30 -7.00
N TRP A 117 -13.96 -14.51 -8.30
CA TRP A 117 -13.31 -13.50 -9.15
C TRP A 117 -14.19 -12.27 -9.39
N GLY A 118 -15.51 -12.45 -9.44
CA GLY A 118 -16.48 -11.35 -9.48
C GLY A 118 -16.39 -10.47 -8.24
N ASP A 119 -16.43 -11.08 -7.05
CA ASP A 119 -16.36 -10.39 -5.75
C ASP A 119 -15.01 -9.67 -5.57
N LEU A 120 -13.89 -10.34 -5.89
CA LEU A 120 -12.57 -9.72 -5.78
C LEU A 120 -12.40 -8.57 -6.78
N MET A 121 -12.92 -8.68 -8.00
CA MET A 121 -12.92 -7.59 -8.98
C MET A 121 -13.88 -6.45 -8.60
N ALA A 122 -15.00 -6.74 -7.96
CA ALA A 122 -15.93 -5.74 -7.42
C ALA A 122 -15.30 -4.95 -6.26
N VAL A 123 -14.68 -5.64 -5.30
CA VAL A 123 -13.84 -5.03 -4.24
C VAL A 123 -12.70 -4.21 -4.83
N ALA A 124 -12.01 -4.78 -5.82
CA ALA A 124 -10.95 -4.10 -6.53
C ALA A 124 -11.48 -2.97 -7.43
N ASN A 125 -12.79 -2.73 -7.54
CA ASN A 125 -13.40 -1.64 -8.31
C ASN A 125 -14.02 -0.58 -7.39
N VAL A 126 -13.17 0.11 -6.63
CA VAL A 126 -13.56 1.18 -5.67
C VAL A 126 -14.35 2.29 -6.36
N THR A 127 -14.12 2.54 -7.65
CA THR A 127 -14.92 3.47 -8.47
C THR A 127 -16.37 3.01 -8.67
N GLY A 128 -16.67 1.72 -8.62
CA GLY A 128 -18.04 1.20 -8.64
C GLY A 128 -18.77 1.48 -7.33
N ALA A 129 -18.14 1.16 -6.19
CA ALA A 129 -18.70 1.44 -4.86
C ALA A 129 -18.92 2.94 -4.63
N LEU A 130 -17.90 3.77 -4.92
CA LEU A 130 -18.02 5.23 -4.80
C LEU A 130 -19.02 5.84 -5.78
N ARG A 131 -19.20 5.27 -6.99
CA ARG A 131 -20.27 5.71 -7.90
C ARG A 131 -21.66 5.39 -7.36
N HIS A 132 -21.84 4.24 -6.72
CA HIS A 132 -23.12 3.87 -6.12
C HIS A 132 -23.48 4.79 -4.94
N GLU A 133 -22.54 5.05 -4.02
CA GLU A 133 -22.77 5.96 -2.90
C GLU A 133 -22.91 7.42 -3.34
N ALA A 134 -22.11 7.88 -4.31
CA ALA A 134 -22.26 9.22 -4.88
C ALA A 134 -23.61 9.38 -5.62
N ALA A 135 -24.06 8.37 -6.37
CA ALA A 135 -25.37 8.39 -7.02
C ALA A 135 -26.52 8.42 -5.99
N CYS A 136 -26.47 7.57 -4.97
CA CYS A 136 -27.44 7.60 -3.87
C CYS A 136 -27.44 8.93 -3.10
N SER A 137 -26.28 9.59 -2.97
CA SER A 137 -26.16 10.89 -2.29
C SER A 137 -26.61 12.07 -3.16
N LEU A 138 -26.45 11.99 -4.48
CA LEU A 138 -26.89 13.02 -5.45
C LEU A 138 -28.39 12.90 -5.81
N LEU A 139 -29.04 11.77 -5.51
CA LEU A 139 -30.46 11.55 -5.77
C LEU A 139 -31.39 12.06 -4.65
N LEU A 140 -30.86 12.73 -3.62
CA LEU A 140 -31.65 13.48 -2.64
C LEU A 140 -32.16 14.84 -3.20
N THR A 141 -32.80 14.79 -4.37
CA THR A 141 -33.64 15.89 -4.87
C THR A 141 -35.10 15.41 -4.91
N PRO A 142 -36.10 16.20 -4.47
CA PRO A 142 -37.49 15.71 -4.38
C PRO A 142 -38.15 15.36 -5.73
N ALA A 143 -37.51 15.70 -6.85
CA ALA A 143 -38.05 15.58 -8.20
C ALA A 143 -37.88 14.18 -8.83
N ALA A 144 -37.13 13.26 -8.21
CA ALA A 144 -36.94 11.90 -8.74
C ALA A 144 -38.06 10.92 -8.34
N ALA A 145 -38.97 11.32 -7.46
CA ALA A 145 -39.99 10.43 -6.87
C ALA A 145 -41.12 10.02 -7.84
N GLU A 146 -41.32 10.72 -8.96
CA GLU A 146 -42.41 10.44 -9.92
C GLU A 146 -42.01 9.51 -11.08
N LEU A 147 -40.77 9.03 -11.14
CA LEU A 147 -40.28 8.14 -12.22
C LEU A 147 -40.06 6.68 -11.79
N CYS A 148 -40.31 6.32 -10.53
CA CYS A 148 -40.35 4.93 -10.05
C CYS A 148 -41.79 4.38 -9.99
N GLY A 149 -42.61 4.74 -10.98
CA GLY A 149 -44.04 4.44 -11.04
C GLY A 149 -44.42 3.38 -12.06
N ASP A 150 -43.71 2.24 -12.10
CA ASP A 150 -44.16 1.03 -12.82
C ASP A 150 -43.72 -0.23 -12.04
N GLU A 151 -44.63 -0.77 -11.22
CA GLU A 151 -44.47 -2.08 -10.57
C GLU A 151 -44.72 -3.21 -11.60
N GLU A 152 -43.67 -3.96 -11.97
CA GLU A 152 -43.87 -5.32 -12.48
C GLU A 152 -43.50 -6.36 -11.41
N LYS A 153 -44.49 -7.20 -11.07
CA LYS A 153 -44.54 -7.97 -9.83
C LYS A 153 -43.72 -9.27 -9.91
N ILE A 154 -42.81 -9.46 -8.96
CA ILE A 154 -42.23 -10.78 -8.67
C ILE A 154 -43.24 -11.57 -7.82
N PRO A 155 -43.74 -12.74 -8.26
CA PRO A 155 -44.68 -13.53 -7.46
C PRO A 155 -43.95 -14.35 -6.38
N THR A 156 -44.28 -14.12 -5.12
CA THR A 156 -43.80 -14.89 -3.96
C THR A 156 -44.83 -15.93 -3.51
N SER A 157 -44.77 -17.16 -4.03
CA SER A 157 -45.51 -18.30 -3.45
C SER A 157 -45.02 -19.70 -3.88
N CYS A 158 -44.70 -20.54 -2.90
CA CYS A 158 -44.90 -22.00 -2.91
C CYS A 158 -46.13 -22.29 -2.01
N PRO A 159 -46.96 -23.36 -2.21
CA PRO A 159 -46.59 -24.78 -2.44
C PRO A 159 -47.33 -25.36 -3.69
N THR A 160 -47.60 -26.65 -3.94
CA THR A 160 -47.64 -27.91 -3.14
C THR A 160 -47.47 -29.17 -4.02
N ASN A 161 -47.26 -30.34 -3.42
CA ASN A 161 -47.27 -31.66 -4.10
C ASN A 161 -48.59 -31.96 -4.85
N ALA A 162 -48.47 -32.44 -6.10
CA ALA A 162 -49.49 -33.27 -6.75
C ALA A 162 -48.84 -34.19 -7.82
N SER A 163 -49.37 -35.40 -7.97
CA SER A 163 -48.81 -36.49 -8.80
C SER A 163 -49.51 -36.68 -10.15
N SER A 164 -48.75 -36.82 -11.24
CA SER A 164 -49.15 -37.46 -12.51
C SER A 164 -47.91 -37.57 -13.42
N SER A 165 -47.27 -38.73 -13.64
CA SER A 165 -47.68 -39.92 -14.41
C SER A 165 -47.35 -39.89 -15.93
N LEU A 166 -46.12 -40.33 -16.27
CA LEU A 166 -45.76 -41.18 -17.44
C LEU A 166 -45.97 -40.64 -18.89
N PRO A 167 -45.43 -41.29 -19.96
CA PRO A 167 -44.51 -42.45 -20.01
C PRO A 167 -43.23 -42.31 -20.91
N HIS A 168 -42.29 -43.22 -20.65
CA HIS A 168 -41.35 -43.92 -21.56
C HIS A 168 -41.00 -43.38 -22.96
N SER A 169 -39.68 -43.37 -23.24
CA SER A 169 -39.13 -44.10 -24.38
C SER A 169 -37.82 -44.82 -24.01
N GLN A 170 -37.84 -46.16 -24.00
CA GLN A 170 -36.65 -47.01 -23.88
C GLN A 170 -36.28 -47.57 -25.27
N ALA A 171 -34.99 -47.57 -25.59
CA ALA A 171 -34.36 -48.44 -26.58
C ALA A 171 -32.83 -48.38 -26.36
N MET A 172 -32.03 -49.44 -26.45
CA MET A 172 -32.28 -50.88 -26.56
C MET A 172 -31.09 -51.59 -25.88
N ILE A 173 -31.30 -52.78 -25.32
CA ILE A 173 -30.22 -53.63 -24.82
C ILE A 173 -29.59 -54.38 -25.99
N GLN A 174 -28.27 -54.55 -26.00
CA GLN A 174 -27.66 -55.70 -26.66
C GLN A 174 -26.50 -56.26 -25.82
N GLU A 175 -26.75 -57.38 -25.16
CA GLU A 175 -25.71 -58.22 -24.55
C GLU A 175 -24.93 -58.97 -25.64
N ALA A 176 -23.63 -59.16 -25.41
CA ALA A 176 -22.84 -60.20 -26.05
C ALA A 176 -21.84 -60.75 -25.04
N SER A 177 -21.93 -62.04 -24.74
CA SER A 177 -21.17 -62.72 -23.68
C SER A 177 -20.02 -63.55 -24.24
N GLY A 178 -18.86 -63.54 -23.55
CA GLY A 178 -17.88 -64.63 -23.62
C GLY A 178 -16.41 -64.25 -23.80
N GLY A 179 -15.57 -64.69 -22.86
CA GLY A 179 -14.12 -64.88 -23.07
C GLY A 179 -13.19 -64.00 -22.22
N PRO A 180 -12.32 -64.58 -21.36
CA PRO A 180 -11.37 -63.81 -20.56
C PRO A 180 -10.06 -63.55 -21.33
N GLN A 181 -9.74 -62.29 -21.59
CA GLN A 181 -8.39 -61.90 -22.05
C GLN A 181 -7.76 -60.87 -21.11
N ARG A 182 -6.71 -61.31 -20.42
CA ARG A 182 -5.74 -60.40 -19.79
C ARG A 182 -4.96 -59.69 -20.91
N ALA A 183 -5.22 -58.39 -21.10
CA ALA A 183 -4.36 -57.50 -21.86
C ALA A 183 -4.21 -56.20 -21.09
N ALA A 184 -2.98 -55.67 -21.06
CA ALA A 184 -2.54 -54.59 -20.18
C ALA A 184 -3.50 -53.39 -20.10
N ALA A 185 -3.84 -52.99 -18.87
CA ALA A 185 -4.25 -51.62 -18.63
C ALA A 185 -3.06 -50.71 -18.99
N ALA A 186 -3.20 -49.93 -20.06
CA ALA A 186 -2.32 -48.80 -20.26
C ALA A 186 -2.66 -47.76 -19.21
N ASP A 187 -1.71 -47.46 -18.32
CA ASP A 187 -1.84 -46.35 -17.37
C ASP A 187 -1.90 -45.04 -18.15
N VAL A 188 -3.12 -44.65 -18.54
CA VAL A 188 -3.43 -43.28 -18.92
C VAL A 188 -3.32 -42.47 -17.64
N VAL A 189 -2.09 -42.01 -17.37
CA VAL A 189 -1.83 -40.97 -16.37
C VAL A 189 -2.56 -39.72 -16.85
N PHE A 190 -3.82 -39.59 -16.45
CA PHE A 190 -4.46 -38.30 -16.36
C PHE A 190 -3.56 -37.45 -15.47
N ILE A 191 -2.89 -36.47 -16.07
CA ILE A 191 -2.29 -35.39 -15.31
C ILE A 191 -3.46 -34.63 -14.71
N THR A 192 -3.88 -35.06 -13.51
CA THR A 192 -4.79 -34.29 -12.67
C THR A 192 -4.10 -32.97 -12.42
N ALA A 193 -4.64 -31.89 -13.01
CA ALA A 193 -4.14 -30.55 -12.75
C ALA A 193 -4.14 -30.34 -11.24
N ASP A 194 -3.02 -29.87 -10.68
CA ASP A 194 -2.88 -29.69 -9.24
C ASP A 194 -4.02 -28.78 -8.74
N PRO A 195 -4.96 -29.31 -7.91
CA PRO A 195 -6.12 -28.55 -7.46
C PRO A 195 -5.69 -27.41 -6.53
N ASN A 196 -4.46 -27.42 -6.01
CA ASN A 196 -3.98 -26.40 -5.11
C ASN A 196 -3.83 -25.04 -5.83
N PRO A 197 -4.34 -23.95 -5.23
CA PRO A 197 -4.12 -22.60 -5.74
C PRO A 197 -2.62 -22.23 -5.72
N ILE A 198 -2.15 -21.45 -6.69
CA ILE A 198 -0.75 -20.98 -6.70
C ILE A 198 -0.50 -20.05 -5.50
N THR A 199 0.71 -19.99 -4.94
CA THR A 199 0.91 -19.29 -3.65
C THR A 199 0.65 -17.77 -3.71
N ARG A 200 0.08 -17.22 -2.64
CA ARG A 200 -0.38 -15.82 -2.52
C ARG A 200 0.63 -14.89 -1.84
N TRP A 201 1.72 -15.43 -1.27
CA TRP A 201 2.68 -14.62 -0.51
C TRP A 201 3.24 -13.40 -1.27
N PRO A 202 3.46 -13.42 -2.61
CA PRO A 202 3.99 -12.24 -3.32
C PRO A 202 3.04 -11.04 -3.23
N LEU A 203 1.73 -11.26 -3.36
CA LEU A 203 0.73 -10.19 -3.26
C LEU A 203 0.61 -9.66 -1.83
N PHE A 204 0.64 -10.54 -0.82
CA PHE A 204 0.61 -10.10 0.58
C PHE A 204 1.90 -9.38 1.01
N ALA A 205 3.06 -9.76 0.47
CA ALA A 205 4.31 -9.03 0.69
C ALA A 205 4.26 -7.63 0.08
N TYR A 206 3.72 -7.50 -1.14
CA TYR A 206 3.43 -6.19 -1.76
C TYR A 206 2.48 -5.33 -0.90
N LEU A 207 1.34 -5.89 -0.49
CA LEU A 207 0.37 -5.19 0.36
C LEU A 207 0.99 -4.73 1.69
N GLY A 208 1.82 -5.58 2.31
CA GLY A 208 2.58 -5.25 3.51
C GLY A 208 3.59 -4.12 3.30
N GLY A 209 4.33 -4.12 2.19
CA GLY A 209 5.28 -3.06 1.85
C GLY A 209 4.60 -1.73 1.51
N ALA A 210 3.43 -1.78 0.83
CA ALA A 210 2.59 -0.61 0.61
C ALA A 210 2.09 -0.02 1.94
N MET A 211 1.49 -0.84 2.82
CA MET A 211 1.09 -0.39 4.15
C MET A 211 2.26 0.19 4.96
N ALA A 212 3.44 -0.44 4.93
CA ALA A 212 4.62 0.06 5.61
C ALA A 212 5.02 1.45 5.11
N CYS A 213 5.09 1.67 3.79
CA CYS A 213 5.40 2.96 3.18
C CYS A 213 4.41 4.05 3.57
N LEU A 214 3.10 3.77 3.44
CA LEU A 214 2.03 4.72 3.70
C LEU A 214 2.01 5.12 5.19
N LEU A 215 2.24 4.15 6.09
CA LEU A 215 2.32 4.38 7.53
C LEU A 215 3.58 5.17 7.92
N THR A 216 4.77 4.81 7.42
CA THR A 216 6.01 5.54 7.73
C THR A 216 5.97 6.98 7.24
N SER A 217 5.37 7.22 6.07
CA SER A 217 5.11 8.56 5.54
C SER A 217 4.18 9.36 6.45
N SER A 218 3.02 8.80 6.81
CA SER A 218 2.05 9.46 7.70
C SER A 218 2.65 9.79 9.07
N VAL A 219 3.42 8.86 9.65
CA VAL A 219 4.18 9.06 10.89
C VAL A 219 5.23 10.16 10.72
N CYS A 220 5.91 10.23 9.58
CA CYS A 220 6.88 11.28 9.30
C CYS A 220 6.24 12.66 9.29
N HIS A 221 5.22 12.88 8.46
CA HIS A 221 4.53 14.18 8.42
C HIS A 221 3.86 14.54 9.75
N LEU A 222 3.44 13.55 10.55
CA LEU A 222 2.91 13.80 11.89
C LEU A 222 3.99 14.36 12.83
N PHE A 223 5.15 13.69 12.93
CA PHE A 223 6.19 14.02 13.90
C PHE A 223 7.27 15.00 13.42
N LEU A 224 7.28 15.39 12.14
CA LEU A 224 8.25 16.31 11.53
C LEU A 224 8.45 17.59 12.36
N CYS A 225 7.36 18.17 12.87
CA CYS A 225 7.40 19.40 13.65
C CYS A 225 7.90 19.25 15.09
N HIS A 226 8.08 18.03 15.63
CA HIS A 226 8.29 17.86 17.07
C HIS A 226 9.69 18.28 17.54
N SER A 227 10.72 17.84 16.83
CA SER A 227 12.12 18.20 17.08
C SER A 227 12.99 17.77 15.90
N GLU A 228 14.17 18.40 15.74
CA GLU A 228 15.15 18.03 14.72
C GLU A 228 15.48 16.52 14.75
N ARG A 229 15.63 15.92 15.94
CA ARG A 229 15.89 14.48 16.08
C ARG A 229 14.69 13.62 15.66
N ALA A 230 13.46 14.06 15.91
CA ALA A 230 12.27 13.34 15.45
C ALA A 230 12.19 13.37 13.92
N ALA A 231 12.27 14.56 13.31
CA ALA A 231 12.31 14.76 11.86
C ALA A 231 13.42 13.93 11.21
N TYR A 232 14.64 13.99 11.75
CA TYR A 232 15.80 13.21 11.31
C TYR A 232 15.49 11.71 11.24
N LEU A 233 14.84 11.15 12.26
CA LEU A 233 14.54 9.71 12.31
C LEU A 233 13.40 9.35 11.37
N THR A 234 12.30 10.12 11.38
CA THR A 234 11.11 9.76 10.62
C THR A 234 11.29 9.96 9.11
N LEU A 235 12.01 10.99 8.66
CA LEU A 235 12.35 11.17 7.24
C LEU A 235 13.15 9.97 6.69
N ARG A 236 14.01 9.35 7.53
CA ARG A 236 14.77 8.16 7.14
C ARG A 236 13.92 6.91 7.07
N LEU A 237 12.95 6.77 7.99
CA LEU A 237 11.97 5.69 7.95
C LEU A 237 11.04 5.82 6.75
N ASP A 238 10.67 7.04 6.36
CA ASP A 238 9.87 7.31 5.16
C ASP A 238 10.61 6.91 3.87
N TYR A 239 11.87 7.33 3.70
CA TYR A 239 12.71 6.86 2.58
C TYR A 239 12.90 5.33 2.57
N ALA A 240 13.01 4.68 3.73
CA ALA A 240 13.05 3.22 3.83
C ALA A 240 11.69 2.58 3.46
N GLY A 241 10.57 3.23 3.77
CA GLY A 241 9.23 2.86 3.34
C GLY A 241 9.08 2.85 1.83
N ILE A 242 9.56 3.90 1.14
CA ILE A 242 9.60 3.97 -0.33
C ILE A 242 10.39 2.78 -0.91
N ALA A 243 11.54 2.45 -0.32
CA ALA A 243 12.32 1.29 -0.74
C ALA A 243 11.56 -0.04 -0.55
N ALA A 244 10.87 -0.20 0.59
CA ALA A 244 10.06 -1.39 0.86
C ALA A 244 8.89 -1.56 -0.12
N LEU A 245 8.17 -0.48 -0.45
CA LEU A 245 7.11 -0.49 -1.47
C LEU A 245 7.65 -0.91 -2.84
N ILE A 246 8.77 -0.33 -3.28
CA ILE A 246 9.34 -0.65 -4.61
C ILE A 246 9.78 -2.12 -4.63
N VAL A 247 10.56 -2.60 -3.66
CA VAL A 247 11.03 -3.99 -3.61
C VAL A 247 9.87 -4.98 -3.62
N THR A 248 8.88 -4.76 -2.75
CA THR A 248 7.78 -5.71 -2.59
C THR A 248 6.81 -5.71 -3.77
N SER A 249 6.66 -4.59 -4.49
CA SER A 249 5.87 -4.54 -5.73
C SER A 249 6.49 -5.34 -6.89
N PHE A 250 7.80 -5.58 -6.89
CA PHE A 250 8.41 -6.49 -7.87
C PHE A 250 8.07 -7.95 -7.61
N TYR A 251 7.77 -8.34 -6.36
CA TYR A 251 7.53 -9.73 -6.00
C TYR A 251 6.36 -10.37 -6.77
N PRO A 252 5.13 -9.80 -6.81
CA PRO A 252 4.04 -10.38 -7.61
C PRO A 252 4.36 -10.37 -9.11
N VAL A 253 4.85 -9.24 -9.65
CA VAL A 253 5.20 -9.11 -11.08
C VAL A 253 6.18 -10.19 -11.52
N VAL A 254 7.29 -10.35 -10.78
CA VAL A 254 8.34 -11.31 -11.12
C VAL A 254 7.89 -12.74 -10.83
N TYR A 255 7.28 -13.00 -9.67
CA TYR A 255 6.91 -14.36 -9.28
C TYR A 255 5.87 -14.96 -10.22
N TYR A 256 4.83 -14.20 -10.58
CA TYR A 256 3.76 -14.68 -11.45
C TYR A 256 4.12 -14.64 -12.94
N SER A 257 4.99 -13.73 -13.40
CA SER A 257 5.48 -13.74 -14.80
C SER A 257 6.43 -14.90 -15.09
N PHE A 258 7.35 -15.17 -14.16
CA PHE A 258 8.42 -16.16 -14.32
C PHE A 258 8.15 -17.44 -13.52
N LEU A 259 6.89 -17.79 -13.29
CA LEU A 259 6.49 -18.99 -12.54
C LEU A 259 7.12 -20.26 -13.13
N CYS A 260 7.07 -20.41 -14.46
CA CYS A 260 7.71 -21.49 -15.23
C CYS A 260 9.23 -21.38 -15.38
N HIS A 261 9.83 -20.24 -15.00
CA HIS A 261 11.24 -19.94 -15.27
C HIS A 261 11.96 -19.64 -13.95
N PRO A 262 12.17 -20.66 -13.09
CA PRO A 262 12.61 -20.47 -11.72
C PRO A 262 13.96 -19.75 -11.60
N ALA A 263 14.89 -19.96 -12.55
CA ALA A 263 16.17 -19.25 -12.58
C ALA A 263 15.99 -17.73 -12.80
N LEU A 264 15.17 -17.32 -13.77
CA LEU A 264 14.87 -15.91 -14.03
C LEU A 264 14.12 -15.26 -12.86
N ARG A 265 13.14 -15.97 -12.29
CA ARG A 265 12.39 -15.55 -11.11
C ARG A 265 13.31 -15.26 -9.93
N THR A 266 14.21 -16.20 -9.61
CA THR A 266 15.17 -16.07 -8.51
C THR A 266 16.18 -14.95 -8.78
N LEU A 267 16.70 -14.82 -10.00
CA LEU A 267 17.59 -13.73 -10.41
C LEU A 267 16.95 -12.37 -10.13
N TYR A 268 15.77 -12.11 -10.70
CA TYR A 268 15.10 -10.81 -10.57
C TYR A 268 14.71 -10.48 -9.13
N ILE A 269 14.21 -11.46 -8.34
CA ILE A 269 13.88 -11.25 -6.92
C ILE A 269 15.15 -10.90 -6.12
N ILE A 270 16.24 -11.66 -6.27
CA ILE A 270 17.49 -11.37 -5.54
C ILE A 270 18.04 -10.00 -5.95
N SER A 271 18.06 -9.67 -7.24
CA SER A 271 18.54 -8.38 -7.74
C SER A 271 17.78 -7.20 -7.13
N ILE A 272 16.43 -7.22 -7.14
CA ILE A 272 15.66 -6.09 -6.57
C ILE A 272 15.77 -6.02 -5.05
N THR A 273 15.74 -7.17 -4.34
CA THR A 273 15.88 -7.18 -2.88
C THR A 273 17.26 -6.66 -2.43
N LEU A 274 18.35 -7.01 -3.14
CA LEU A 274 19.68 -6.47 -2.86
C LEU A 274 19.78 -4.98 -3.16
N LEU A 275 19.23 -4.52 -4.29
CA LEU A 275 19.24 -3.09 -4.66
C LEU A 275 18.44 -2.25 -3.66
N GLY A 276 17.28 -2.74 -3.21
CA GLY A 276 16.48 -2.07 -2.19
C GLY A 276 17.07 -2.13 -0.79
N ALA A 277 17.75 -3.23 -0.43
CA ALA A 277 18.54 -3.27 0.80
C ALA A 277 19.67 -2.23 0.79
N ALA A 278 20.35 -2.03 -0.35
CA ALA A 278 21.35 -0.98 -0.52
C ALA A 278 20.74 0.43 -0.46
N ALA A 279 19.58 0.66 -1.09
CA ALA A 279 18.87 1.94 -1.04
C ALA A 279 18.37 2.28 0.37
N ALA A 280 17.83 1.29 1.10
CA ALA A 280 17.42 1.43 2.50
C ALA A 280 18.63 1.67 3.41
N ALA A 281 19.73 0.92 3.25
CA ALA A 281 20.96 1.13 4.01
C ALA A 281 21.54 2.54 3.80
N ALA A 282 21.61 3.01 2.54
CA ALA A 282 22.02 4.39 2.22
C ALA A 282 21.06 5.46 2.77
N SER A 283 19.78 5.13 2.96
CA SER A 283 18.79 6.05 3.53
C SER A 283 18.85 6.11 5.06
N LEU A 284 19.09 4.98 5.73
CA LEU A 284 19.17 4.89 7.20
C LEU A 284 20.54 5.29 7.75
N ALA A 285 21.64 4.97 7.06
CA ALA A 285 23.00 5.17 7.55
C ALA A 285 23.40 6.67 7.54
N PRO A 286 23.86 7.24 8.68
CA PRO A 286 24.25 8.65 8.76
C PRO A 286 25.32 9.08 7.75
N ALA A 287 26.29 8.21 7.45
CA ALA A 287 27.38 8.49 6.52
C ALA A 287 26.91 8.82 5.09
N PHE A 288 25.77 8.26 4.65
CA PHE A 288 25.23 8.45 3.31
C PHE A 288 24.31 9.69 3.18
N GLN A 289 24.28 10.52 4.22
CA GLN A 289 23.39 11.69 4.32
C GLN A 289 24.13 13.03 4.14
N ALA A 290 25.44 12.98 3.88
CA ALA A 290 26.19 14.15 3.42
C ALA A 290 25.54 14.78 2.17
N PRO A 291 25.43 16.12 2.06
CA PRO A 291 24.77 16.78 0.93
C PRO A 291 25.30 16.38 -0.46
N ALA A 292 26.57 15.98 -0.54
CA ALA A 292 27.25 15.47 -1.74
C ALA A 292 26.75 14.09 -2.21
N LEU A 293 26.14 13.29 -1.33
CA LEU A 293 25.62 11.95 -1.63
C LEU A 293 24.11 11.94 -1.98
N ARG A 294 23.46 13.11 -1.97
CA ARG A 294 22.09 13.29 -2.50
C ARG A 294 21.90 12.74 -3.92
N PRO A 295 22.75 13.03 -4.93
CA PRO A 295 22.59 12.46 -6.27
C PRO A 295 22.74 10.92 -6.29
N LEU A 296 23.64 10.35 -5.48
CA LEU A 296 23.78 8.89 -5.36
C LEU A 296 22.49 8.26 -4.82
N ARG A 297 21.91 8.83 -3.75
CA ARG A 297 20.65 8.32 -3.19
C ARG A 297 19.49 8.45 -4.18
N ALA A 298 19.37 9.58 -4.88
CA ALA A 298 18.37 9.76 -5.93
C ALA A 298 18.55 8.75 -7.07
N ALA A 299 19.78 8.50 -7.51
CA ALA A 299 20.10 7.49 -8.52
C ALA A 299 19.78 6.05 -8.08
N LEU A 300 19.97 5.71 -6.79
CA LEU A 300 19.55 4.40 -6.25
C LEU A 300 18.03 4.21 -6.33
N PHE A 301 17.23 5.19 -5.90
CA PHE A 301 15.77 5.10 -6.01
C PHE A 301 15.29 5.08 -7.47
N ALA A 302 15.86 5.93 -8.33
CA ALA A 302 15.50 6.00 -9.74
C ALA A 302 15.86 4.72 -10.51
N SER A 303 17.06 4.16 -10.30
CA SER A 303 17.48 2.90 -10.92
C SER A 303 16.66 1.71 -10.40
N MET A 304 16.31 1.69 -9.11
CA MET A 304 15.45 0.66 -8.54
C MET A 304 14.07 0.66 -9.21
N GLY A 305 13.42 1.81 -9.36
CA GLY A 305 12.16 1.92 -10.10
C GLY A 305 12.31 1.56 -11.59
N ALA A 306 13.30 2.13 -12.28
CA ALA A 306 13.53 1.91 -13.71
C ALA A 306 13.87 0.45 -14.05
N SER A 307 14.49 -0.29 -13.13
CA SER A 307 14.82 -1.71 -13.32
C SER A 307 13.59 -2.58 -13.61
N GLY A 308 12.38 -2.14 -13.22
CA GLY A 308 11.11 -2.84 -13.46
C GLY A 308 10.73 -2.93 -14.94
N LEU A 309 11.27 -2.06 -15.81
CA LEU A 309 11.07 -2.14 -17.25
C LEU A 309 11.62 -3.46 -17.83
N VAL A 310 12.68 -4.02 -17.26
CA VAL A 310 13.34 -5.24 -17.74
C VAL A 310 12.46 -6.50 -17.59
N PRO A 311 11.96 -6.88 -16.40
CA PRO A 311 11.08 -8.04 -16.27
C PRO A 311 9.74 -7.85 -17.02
N VAL A 312 9.21 -6.63 -17.12
CA VAL A 312 7.97 -6.35 -17.88
C VAL A 312 8.19 -6.55 -19.38
N ALA A 313 9.27 -6.00 -19.95
CA ALA A 313 9.61 -6.23 -21.36
C ALA A 313 9.87 -7.72 -21.64
N HIS A 314 10.58 -8.42 -20.75
CA HIS A 314 10.86 -9.85 -20.89
C HIS A 314 9.56 -10.70 -20.81
N LYS A 315 8.63 -10.37 -19.90
CA LYS A 315 7.28 -10.97 -19.87
C LYS A 315 6.55 -10.80 -21.20
N LEU A 316 6.57 -9.59 -21.77
CA LEU A 316 5.90 -9.30 -23.05
C LEU A 316 6.52 -10.05 -24.23
N VAL A 317 7.85 -10.22 -24.26
CA VAL A 317 8.53 -11.07 -25.28
C VAL A 317 8.11 -12.53 -25.15
N LEU A 318 7.99 -13.06 -23.93
CA LEU A 318 7.61 -14.47 -23.70
C LEU A 318 6.13 -14.74 -24.00
N TYR A 319 5.21 -13.85 -23.57
CA TYR A 319 3.78 -14.15 -23.54
C TYR A 319 2.89 -13.16 -24.28
N GLY A 320 3.34 -11.92 -24.54
CA GLY A 320 2.49 -10.81 -25.02
C GLY A 320 1.87 -10.98 -26.42
N ARG A 321 2.30 -11.99 -27.20
CA ARG A 321 1.65 -12.39 -28.47
C ARG A 321 0.70 -13.59 -28.35
N ARG A 322 0.65 -14.24 -27.18
CA ARG A 322 -0.02 -15.54 -26.96
C ARG A 322 -1.03 -15.53 -25.80
N ARG A 323 -0.92 -14.58 -24.88
CA ARG A 323 -1.74 -14.44 -23.67
C ARG A 323 -2.15 -12.97 -23.50
N GLU A 324 -3.44 -12.72 -23.45
CA GLU A 324 -3.99 -11.36 -23.29
C GLU A 324 -3.70 -10.81 -21.89
N GLU A 325 -3.71 -11.70 -20.89
CA GLU A 325 -3.43 -11.44 -19.48
C GLU A 325 -2.03 -10.82 -19.28
N ALA A 326 -1.06 -11.24 -20.08
CA ALA A 326 0.29 -10.68 -20.08
C ALA A 326 0.34 -9.23 -20.57
N VAL A 327 -0.56 -8.84 -21.48
CA VAL A 327 -0.71 -7.48 -21.99
C VAL A 327 -1.54 -6.62 -21.02
N VAL A 328 -2.64 -7.16 -20.47
CA VAL A 328 -3.48 -6.48 -19.46
C VAL A 328 -2.67 -6.15 -18.21
N THR A 329 -1.92 -7.12 -17.67
CA THR A 329 -1.02 -6.86 -16.52
C THR A 329 0.08 -5.84 -16.86
N ALA A 330 0.60 -5.84 -18.09
CA ALA A 330 1.54 -4.80 -18.55
C ALA A 330 0.90 -3.41 -18.68
N GLY A 331 -0.40 -3.33 -19.00
CA GLY A 331 -1.16 -2.09 -18.96
C GLY A 331 -1.25 -1.49 -17.55
N TYR A 332 -1.52 -2.33 -16.53
CA TYR A 332 -1.50 -1.89 -15.12
C TYR A 332 -0.10 -1.47 -14.64
N GLU A 333 0.96 -2.17 -15.07
CA GLU A 333 2.35 -1.82 -14.77
C GLU A 333 2.76 -0.49 -15.43
N ALA A 334 2.34 -0.26 -16.68
CA ALA A 334 2.57 1.01 -17.38
C ALA A 334 1.79 2.17 -16.72
N LEU A 335 0.54 1.94 -16.31
CA LEU A 335 -0.26 2.92 -15.58
C LEU A 335 0.37 3.28 -14.22
N MET A 336 0.80 2.28 -13.44
CA MET A 336 1.56 2.47 -12.20
C MET A 336 2.82 3.30 -12.46
N GLY A 337 3.62 2.93 -13.46
CA GLY A 337 4.85 3.64 -13.82
C GLY A 337 4.60 5.10 -14.23
N ALA A 338 3.53 5.35 -15.00
CA ALA A 338 3.13 6.70 -15.40
C ALA A 338 2.67 7.55 -14.20
N LEU A 339 1.90 6.97 -13.26
CA LEU A 339 1.44 7.65 -12.05
C LEU A 339 2.61 8.01 -11.12
N TYR A 340 3.51 7.07 -10.83
CA TYR A 340 4.71 7.37 -10.03
C TYR A 340 5.63 8.38 -10.74
N GLY A 341 5.82 8.27 -12.06
CA GLY A 341 6.62 9.21 -12.85
C GLY A 341 6.04 10.63 -12.83
N LEU A 342 4.73 10.77 -13.03
CA LEU A 342 4.04 12.05 -12.96
C LEU A 342 4.12 12.66 -11.55
N GLY A 343 3.89 11.86 -10.51
CA GLY A 343 4.07 12.29 -9.12
C GLY A 343 5.49 12.80 -8.84
N ALA A 344 6.52 12.07 -9.27
CA ALA A 344 7.90 12.46 -9.08
C ALA A 344 8.25 13.77 -9.84
N VAL A 345 7.70 13.97 -11.04
CA VAL A 345 7.86 15.23 -11.80
C VAL A 345 7.16 16.39 -11.11
N VAL A 346 5.93 16.21 -10.64
CA VAL A 346 5.15 17.22 -9.89
C VAL A 346 5.90 17.65 -8.62
N TYR A 347 6.36 16.66 -7.84
CA TYR A 347 7.17 16.88 -6.63
C TYR A 347 8.47 17.64 -6.90
N ALA A 348 9.25 17.20 -7.89
CA ALA A 348 10.52 17.83 -8.24
C ALA A 348 10.35 19.24 -8.82
N ALA A 349 9.24 19.50 -9.52
CA ALA A 349 8.93 20.81 -10.09
C ALA A 349 8.40 21.82 -9.05
N ARG A 350 7.90 21.35 -7.91
CA ARG A 350 7.17 22.12 -6.87
C ARG A 350 5.93 22.82 -7.41
N VAL A 351 5.19 22.14 -8.28
CA VAL A 351 4.00 22.66 -8.96
C VAL A 351 2.75 22.07 -8.28
N PRO A 352 1.69 22.87 -8.02
CA PRO A 352 1.43 24.23 -8.49
C PRO A 352 1.91 25.38 -7.58
N GLU A 353 2.44 25.12 -6.39
CA GLU A 353 2.80 26.16 -5.41
C GLU A 353 3.85 27.14 -5.95
N ARG A 354 4.80 26.68 -6.77
CA ARG A 354 5.79 27.53 -7.47
C ARG A 354 5.16 28.52 -8.45
N TRP A 355 3.98 28.22 -9.01
CA TRP A 355 3.28 29.13 -9.91
C TRP A 355 2.44 30.16 -9.14
N PHE A 356 1.95 29.80 -7.96
CA PHE A 356 1.15 30.68 -7.10
C PHE A 356 1.55 30.53 -5.61
N PRO A 357 2.70 31.11 -5.20
CA PRO A 357 3.18 31.00 -3.83
C PRO A 357 2.16 31.52 -2.81
N GLY A 358 2.06 30.88 -1.66
CA GLY A 358 1.06 31.21 -0.63
C GLY A 358 -0.38 30.73 -0.91
N ARG A 359 -0.74 30.31 -2.13
CA ARG A 359 -2.12 29.85 -2.44
C ARG A 359 -2.37 28.39 -2.09
N PHE A 360 -1.34 27.57 -2.07
CA PHE A 360 -1.43 26.12 -1.89
C PHE A 360 -0.91 25.66 -0.51
N ASP A 361 -0.78 26.59 0.45
CA ASP A 361 -0.16 26.33 1.76
C ASP A 361 -0.84 25.20 2.57
N LEU A 362 -2.14 25.01 2.39
CA LEU A 362 -2.91 23.97 3.10
C LEU A 362 -3.31 22.79 2.22
N VAL A 363 -3.64 23.04 0.95
CA VAL A 363 -4.24 22.05 0.05
C VAL A 363 -3.70 22.23 -1.37
N GLY A 364 -3.33 21.11 -2.01
CA GLY A 364 -3.01 21.02 -3.44
C GLY A 364 -1.56 21.32 -3.81
N HIS A 365 -0.65 21.47 -2.85
CA HIS A 365 0.80 21.60 -3.13
C HIS A 365 1.42 20.27 -3.59
N SER A 366 2.56 20.35 -4.26
CA SER A 366 3.21 19.24 -4.97
C SER A 366 3.43 17.99 -4.12
N HIS A 367 3.72 18.13 -2.83
CA HIS A 367 3.95 17.01 -1.92
C HIS A 367 2.65 16.21 -1.67
N GLN A 368 1.53 16.92 -1.49
CA GLN A 368 0.22 16.28 -1.34
C GLN A 368 -0.22 15.57 -2.63
N LEU A 369 0.04 16.19 -3.78
CA LEU A 369 -0.21 15.59 -5.09
C LEU A 369 0.67 14.34 -5.30
N PHE A 370 1.93 14.38 -4.88
CA PHE A 370 2.84 13.23 -4.92
C PHE A 370 2.28 12.04 -4.14
N HIS A 371 1.83 12.24 -2.89
CA HIS A 371 1.20 11.18 -2.09
C HIS A 371 -0.06 10.62 -2.76
N LEU A 372 -0.89 11.48 -3.36
CA LEU A 372 -2.06 11.03 -4.15
C LEU A 372 -1.65 10.14 -5.34
N PHE A 373 -0.61 10.52 -6.08
CA PHE A 373 -0.06 9.70 -7.16
C PHE A 373 0.57 8.40 -6.66
N VAL A 374 1.19 8.38 -5.48
CA VAL A 374 1.72 7.16 -4.85
C VAL A 374 0.59 6.18 -4.52
N VAL A 375 -0.49 6.65 -3.86
CA VAL A 375 -1.65 5.81 -3.55
C VAL A 375 -2.32 5.30 -4.83
N ALA A 376 -2.49 6.16 -5.85
CA ALA A 376 -3.09 5.78 -7.12
C ALA A 376 -2.23 4.75 -7.90
N GLY A 377 -0.92 4.96 -7.95
CA GLY A 377 0.04 4.05 -8.59
C GLY A 377 0.07 2.68 -7.90
N ALA A 378 0.12 2.68 -6.56
CA ALA A 378 -0.01 1.46 -5.78
C ALA A 378 -1.35 0.75 -6.06
N TYR A 379 -2.47 1.48 -6.06
CA TYR A 379 -3.77 0.88 -6.33
C TYR A 379 -3.86 0.26 -7.75
N ALA A 380 -3.30 0.91 -8.77
CA ALA A 380 -3.16 0.33 -10.11
C ALA A 380 -2.30 -0.95 -10.10
N HIS A 381 -1.24 -0.99 -9.29
CA HIS A 381 -0.44 -2.20 -9.10
C HIS A 381 -1.22 -3.33 -8.42
N TYR A 382 -2.02 -3.03 -7.40
CA TYR A 382 -2.91 -4.01 -6.76
C TYR A 382 -3.89 -4.64 -7.77
N ARG A 383 -4.51 -3.83 -8.65
CA ARG A 383 -5.34 -4.34 -9.77
C ARG A 383 -4.58 -5.34 -10.65
N GLY A 384 -3.35 -4.99 -11.04
CA GLY A 384 -2.48 -5.89 -11.81
C GLY A 384 -2.14 -7.17 -11.06
N GLY A 385 -1.90 -7.09 -9.75
CA GLY A 385 -1.66 -8.24 -8.86
C GLY A 385 -2.85 -9.20 -8.75
N VAL A 386 -4.07 -8.69 -8.72
CA VAL A 386 -5.30 -9.49 -8.79
C VAL A 386 -5.42 -10.22 -10.14
N GLU A 387 -5.16 -9.53 -11.25
CA GLU A 387 -5.19 -10.16 -12.59
C GLU A 387 -4.07 -11.21 -12.76
N TYR A 388 -2.90 -11.01 -12.17
CA TYR A 388 -1.84 -12.02 -12.12
C TYR A 388 -2.27 -13.30 -11.39
N LEU A 389 -2.96 -13.17 -10.25
CA LEU A 389 -3.49 -14.34 -9.55
C LEU A 389 -4.54 -15.06 -10.40
N ARG A 390 -5.44 -14.31 -11.04
CA ARG A 390 -6.47 -14.86 -11.94
C ARG A 390 -5.86 -15.64 -13.10
N TRP A 391 -4.87 -15.05 -13.75
CA TRP A 391 -4.11 -15.71 -14.81
C TRP A 391 -3.45 -16.99 -14.31
N ARG A 392 -2.77 -16.97 -13.15
CA ARG A 392 -1.98 -18.10 -12.67
C ARG A 392 -2.76 -19.17 -11.90
N ASP A 393 -3.96 -18.90 -11.43
CA ASP A 393 -4.86 -19.96 -10.96
C ASP A 393 -5.44 -20.77 -12.12
N ALA A 394 -5.71 -20.14 -13.27
CA ALA A 394 -6.24 -20.78 -14.47
C ALA A 394 -5.15 -21.49 -15.30
N ASP A 395 -4.09 -20.78 -15.68
CA ASP A 395 -3.02 -21.31 -16.55
C ASP A 395 -1.94 -22.08 -15.79
N LYS A 396 -1.83 -21.92 -14.46
CA LYS A 396 -0.72 -22.43 -13.64
C LYS A 396 0.64 -22.07 -14.27
N CYS A 397 1.55 -23.04 -14.36
CA CYS A 397 2.62 -23.10 -15.33
C CYS A 397 2.26 -24.18 -16.37
#